data_AF-V5LEY3-F1
#
_entry.id   AF-V5LEY3-F1
#
_cell.length_a   1.000
_cell.length_b   1.000
_cell.length_c   1.000
_cell.angle_alpha   90.00
_cell.angle_beta   90.00
_cell.angle_gamma   90.00
#
_symmetry.space_group_name_H-M   'P 1'
#
loop_
_entity.id
_entity.type
_entity.pdbx_description
1 polymer ?
#
loop_
_entity_poly.entity_id
_entity_poly.type
_entity_poly.pdbx_seq_one_letter_code
_entity_poly.pdbx_strand_id
1 'polypeptide(L)'
;PEPASGLAALAKVLLSLEHGLWAPNLHFHNPNPKIPALQDGRLQVVDRPLPVLGGNVGINSFGFGGSNVHVILQPNSQLLPPPAPHAALPRLLRASGRTLEGVQGLLELGLQHSQNLAFMSMLNDIAAPSPAAMPFHGYAVLGSQGGSQEVQQVPAGKRPLWFICSGMGTQWRGMGL
;
A
#
# COMPACT_ATOMS: atom_id res chain seq x y z
N PRO A 1 -17.97 -1.12 -15.41
CA PRO A 1 -18.92 -0.10 -14.88
C PRO A 1 -18.91 1.13 -15.79
N GLU A 2 -20.05 1.71 -16.17
CA GLU A 2 -20.15 2.59 -17.35
C GLU A 2 -19.29 3.87 -17.24
N PRO A 3 -19.62 4.89 -16.39
CA PRO A 3 -18.77 6.08 -16.27
C PRO A 3 -17.46 5.78 -15.53
N ALA A 4 -17.41 4.72 -14.71
CA ALA A 4 -16.23 4.31 -13.95
C ALA A 4 -15.31 3.35 -14.72
N SER A 5 -15.57 3.12 -16.02
CA SER A 5 -14.88 2.10 -16.82
C SER A 5 -13.38 2.39 -16.93
N GLY A 6 -13.02 3.65 -17.18
CA GLY A 6 -11.62 4.08 -17.25
C GLY A 6 -10.86 3.84 -15.94
N LEU A 7 -11.46 4.19 -14.79
CA LEU A 7 -10.81 3.97 -13.48
C LEU A 7 -10.75 2.49 -13.08
N ALA A 8 -11.78 1.70 -13.42
CA ALA A 8 -11.75 0.26 -13.21
C ALA A 8 -10.65 -0.42 -14.06
N ALA A 9 -10.49 0.01 -15.32
CA ALA A 9 -9.41 -0.45 -16.18
C ALA A 9 -8.03 -0.03 -15.64
N LEU A 10 -7.90 1.22 -15.16
CA LEU A 10 -6.69 1.71 -14.51
C LEU A 10 -6.33 0.86 -13.29
N ALA A 11 -7.29 0.53 -12.43
CA ALA A 11 -7.05 -0.33 -11.28
C ALA A 11 -6.52 -1.72 -11.70
N LYS A 12 -7.11 -2.35 -12.73
CA LYS A 12 -6.60 -3.62 -13.29
C LYS A 12 -5.14 -3.49 -13.75
N VAL A 13 -4.84 -2.41 -14.48
CA VAL A 13 -3.48 -2.15 -15.00
C VAL A 13 -2.49 -1.96 -13.86
N LEU A 14 -2.77 -1.08 -12.90
CA LEU A 14 -1.89 -0.82 -11.76
C LEU A 14 -1.67 -2.08 -10.92
N LEU A 15 -2.74 -2.83 -10.61
CA LEU A 15 -2.60 -4.10 -9.90
C LEU A 15 -1.75 -5.12 -10.68
N SER A 16 -1.89 -5.19 -12.01
CA SER A 16 -1.06 -6.09 -12.83
C SER A 16 0.41 -5.68 -12.81
N LEU A 17 0.70 -4.37 -12.83
CA LEU A 17 2.05 -3.83 -12.75
C LEU A 17 2.71 -4.10 -11.39
N GLU A 18 2.00 -3.83 -10.29
CA GLU A 18 2.50 -4.08 -8.92
C GLU A 18 2.79 -5.56 -8.65
N HIS A 19 2.01 -6.48 -9.24
CA HIS A 19 2.23 -7.93 -9.10
C HIS A 19 3.12 -8.52 -10.20
N GLY A 20 3.57 -7.72 -11.18
CA GLY A 20 4.42 -8.18 -12.29
C GLY A 20 3.76 -9.18 -13.24
N LEU A 21 2.42 -9.27 -13.25
CA LEU A 21 1.65 -10.23 -14.06
C LEU A 21 0.43 -9.57 -14.69
N TRP A 22 0.27 -9.68 -16.00
CA TRP A 22 -0.92 -9.25 -16.71
C TRP A 22 -2.10 -10.17 -16.38
N ALA A 23 -3.14 -9.59 -15.76
CA ALA A 23 -4.37 -10.32 -15.47
C ALA A 23 -5.08 -10.72 -16.78
N PRO A 24 -5.39 -12.03 -16.98
CA PRO A 24 -5.96 -12.54 -18.21
C PRO A 24 -7.40 -12.06 -18.42
N ASN A 25 -7.75 -11.86 -19.69
CA ASN A 25 -9.12 -11.65 -20.12
C ASN A 25 -9.87 -12.98 -20.12
N LEU A 26 -11.07 -12.95 -19.54
CA LEU A 26 -11.99 -14.08 -19.61
C LEU A 26 -12.72 -14.11 -20.95
N HIS A 27 -13.31 -15.28 -21.27
CA HIS A 27 -14.23 -15.47 -22.40
C HIS A 27 -13.64 -15.24 -23.80
N PHE A 28 -12.32 -15.26 -23.95
CA PHE A 28 -11.67 -15.21 -25.26
C PHE A 28 -11.44 -16.64 -25.79
N HIS A 29 -12.26 -17.06 -26.76
CA HIS A 29 -12.17 -18.40 -27.36
C HIS A 29 -11.94 -18.36 -28.86
N ASN A 30 -12.75 -17.59 -29.59
CA ASN A 30 -12.67 -17.46 -31.05
C ASN A 30 -12.34 -16.00 -31.40
N PRO A 31 -11.17 -15.72 -32.02
CA PRO A 31 -10.84 -14.36 -32.46
C PRO A 31 -11.89 -13.79 -33.42
N ASN A 32 -12.26 -12.52 -33.27
CA ASN A 32 -13.26 -11.90 -34.13
C ASN A 32 -12.73 -11.82 -35.58
N PRO A 33 -13.41 -12.43 -36.57
CA PRO A 33 -12.94 -12.47 -37.96
C PRO A 33 -12.87 -11.10 -38.63
N LYS A 34 -13.56 -10.09 -38.10
CA LYS A 34 -13.56 -8.72 -38.62
C LYS A 34 -12.33 -7.91 -38.18
N ILE A 35 -11.46 -8.45 -37.33
CA ILE A 35 -10.27 -7.77 -36.81
C ILE A 35 -9.02 -8.59 -37.19
N PRO A 36 -8.42 -8.34 -38.37
CA PRO A 36 -7.30 -9.16 -38.87
C PRO A 36 -6.09 -9.23 -37.93
N ALA A 37 -5.83 -8.15 -37.18
CA ALA A 37 -4.70 -8.06 -36.25
C ALA A 37 -4.72 -9.10 -35.12
N LEU A 38 -5.89 -9.69 -34.82
CA LEU A 38 -6.02 -10.77 -33.84
C LEU A 38 -5.60 -12.14 -34.39
N GLN A 39 -5.48 -12.28 -35.72
CA GLN A 39 -5.13 -13.53 -36.40
C GLN A 39 -3.69 -13.53 -36.94
N ASP A 40 -3.19 -12.36 -37.34
CA ASP A 40 -1.85 -12.20 -37.90
C ASP A 40 -0.75 -11.91 -36.87
N GLY A 41 -1.11 -11.77 -35.59
CA GLY A 41 -0.17 -11.62 -34.48
C GLY A 41 0.26 -10.19 -34.16
N ARG A 42 -0.23 -9.17 -34.88
CA ARG A 42 0.03 -7.76 -34.53
C ARG A 42 -0.56 -7.35 -33.19
N LEU A 43 -1.68 -7.96 -32.79
CA LEU A 43 -2.28 -7.82 -31.47
C LEU A 43 -2.36 -9.19 -30.79
N GLN A 44 -1.80 -9.28 -29.60
CA GLN A 44 -1.88 -10.47 -28.76
C GLN A 44 -2.85 -10.20 -27.59
N VAL A 45 -3.91 -11.00 -27.49
CA VAL A 45 -4.81 -10.96 -26.35
C VAL A 45 -4.16 -11.70 -25.17
N VAL A 46 -4.21 -11.10 -23.99
CA VAL A 46 -3.77 -11.75 -22.75
C VAL A 46 -4.90 -12.67 -22.28
N ASP A 47 -4.85 -13.95 -22.65
CA ASP A 47 -5.83 -15.00 -22.29
C ASP A 47 -5.36 -15.92 -21.15
N ARG A 48 -4.08 -15.80 -20.79
CA ARG A 48 -3.42 -16.46 -19.66
C ARG A 48 -2.54 -15.46 -18.91
N PRO A 49 -2.15 -15.71 -17.66
CA PRO A 49 -1.23 -14.84 -16.94
C PRO A 49 0.10 -14.73 -17.69
N LEU A 50 0.53 -13.50 -18.00
CA LEU A 50 1.80 -13.23 -18.68
C LEU A 50 2.67 -12.32 -17.79
N PRO A 51 3.99 -12.54 -17.71
CA PRO A 51 4.87 -11.64 -16.97
C PRO A 51 4.91 -10.25 -17.61
N VAL A 52 5.00 -9.22 -16.77
CA VAL A 52 5.24 -7.84 -17.22
C VAL A 52 6.74 -7.68 -17.49
N LEU A 53 7.10 -7.38 -18.75
CA LEU A 53 8.50 -7.24 -19.18
C LEU A 53 8.97 -5.77 -19.27
N GLY A 54 8.10 -4.82 -18.89
CA GLY A 54 8.33 -3.39 -19.02
C GLY A 54 7.56 -2.76 -20.20
N GLY A 55 7.79 -1.46 -20.41
CA GLY A 55 7.16 -0.67 -21.45
C GLY A 55 6.02 0.23 -20.97
N ASN A 56 5.58 1.13 -21.85
CA ASN A 56 4.47 2.04 -21.57
C ASN A 56 3.13 1.34 -21.77
N VAL A 57 2.11 1.77 -21.02
CA VAL A 57 0.75 1.20 -21.08
C VAL A 57 -0.22 2.26 -21.56
N GLY A 58 -1.02 1.94 -22.57
CA GLY A 58 -2.14 2.77 -23.03
C GLY A 58 -3.46 2.31 -22.43
N ILE A 59 -4.33 3.25 -22.08
CA ILE A 59 -5.70 2.96 -21.63
C ILE A 59 -6.69 3.79 -22.45
N ASN A 60 -7.72 3.14 -22.96
CA ASN A 60 -8.81 3.75 -23.72
C ASN A 60 -10.10 3.79 -22.89
N SER A 61 -10.86 4.88 -23.01
CA SER A 61 -12.21 5.01 -22.47
C SER A 61 -13.09 5.79 -23.45
N PHE A 62 -14.15 5.15 -23.94
CA PHE A 62 -15.04 5.70 -24.96
C PHE A 62 -16.48 5.74 -24.45
N GLY A 63 -17.05 6.93 -24.37
CA GLY A 63 -18.45 7.14 -23.99
C GLY A 63 -19.37 6.92 -25.19
N PHE A 64 -20.54 6.35 -24.97
CA PHE A 64 -21.52 6.10 -26.04
C PHE A 64 -21.95 7.38 -26.78
N GLY A 65 -21.88 8.55 -26.12
CA GLY A 65 -22.14 9.86 -26.71
C GLY A 65 -21.03 10.39 -27.63
N GLY A 66 -19.96 9.62 -27.86
CA GLY A 66 -18.87 9.95 -28.78
C GLY A 66 -17.65 10.62 -28.14
N SER A 67 -17.69 10.92 -26.84
CA SER A 67 -16.53 11.45 -26.11
C SER A 67 -15.49 10.37 -25.85
N ASN A 68 -14.25 10.62 -26.29
CA ASN A 68 -13.16 9.65 -26.24
C ASN A 68 -11.97 10.20 -25.44
N VAL A 69 -11.37 9.35 -24.61
CA VAL A 69 -10.17 9.68 -23.83
C VAL A 69 -9.14 8.55 -23.96
N HIS A 70 -7.88 8.94 -24.11
CA HIS A 70 -6.73 8.05 -24.09
C HIS A 70 -5.68 8.57 -23.11
N VAL A 71 -5.06 7.67 -22.35
CA VAL A 71 -3.95 8.00 -21.45
C VAL A 71 -2.80 7.03 -21.66
N ILE A 72 -1.58 7.55 -21.52
CA ILE A 72 -0.33 6.79 -21.59
C ILE A 72 0.30 6.82 -20.20
N LEU A 73 0.67 5.65 -19.69
CA LEU A 73 1.31 5.46 -18.40
C LEU A 73 2.72 4.93 -18.59
N GLN A 74 3.64 5.43 -17.78
CA GLN A 74 4.97 4.86 -17.61
C GLN A 74 5.03 4.19 -16.23
N PRO A 75 5.20 2.86 -16.17
CA PRO A 75 5.34 2.16 -14.89
C PRO A 75 6.58 2.62 -14.11
N ASN A 76 6.47 2.64 -12.78
CA ASN A 76 7.63 2.86 -11.92
C ASN A 76 8.55 1.62 -11.95
N SER A 77 9.84 1.82 -12.21
CA SER A 77 10.86 0.76 -12.22
C SER A 77 11.80 0.82 -11.01
N GLN A 78 11.44 1.58 -9.98
CA GLN A 78 12.26 1.73 -8.78
C GLN A 78 12.42 0.40 -8.04
N LEU A 79 13.67 -0.05 -7.91
CA LEU A 79 14.03 -1.19 -7.08
C LEU A 79 14.07 -0.80 -5.60
N LEU A 80 13.78 -1.76 -4.73
CA LEU A 80 13.96 -1.58 -3.29
C LEU A 80 15.44 -1.28 -2.99
N PRO A 81 15.74 -0.26 -2.17
CA PRO A 81 17.11 0.04 -1.78
C PRO A 81 17.69 -1.13 -0.97
N PRO A 82 19.02 -1.37 -1.04
CA PRO A 82 19.65 -2.40 -0.24
C PRO A 82 19.49 -2.09 1.26
N PRO A 83 19.45 -3.13 2.12
CA PRO A 83 19.28 -2.94 3.55
C PRO A 83 20.47 -2.16 4.12
N ALA A 84 20.18 -1.02 4.75
CA ALA A 84 21.15 -0.21 5.47
C ALA A 84 21.35 -0.73 6.90
N PRO A 85 22.48 -0.41 7.58
CA PRO A 85 22.76 -0.91 8.94
C PRO A 85 21.66 -0.61 9.96
N HIS A 86 20.96 0.53 9.81
CA HIS A 86 19.85 0.89 10.69
C HIS A 86 18.63 -0.01 10.55
N ALA A 87 18.52 -0.83 9.49
CA ALA A 87 17.44 -1.79 9.30
C ALA A 87 17.40 -2.86 10.42
N ALA A 88 18.51 -3.10 11.11
CA ALA A 88 18.59 -4.01 12.24
C ALA A 88 17.98 -3.44 13.54
N LEU A 89 17.77 -2.12 13.63
CA LEU A 89 17.13 -1.50 14.79
C LEU A 89 15.62 -1.79 14.77
N PRO A 90 14.98 -1.93 15.95
CA PRO A 90 13.54 -2.05 16.01
C PRO A 90 12.83 -0.80 15.45
N ARG A 91 11.55 -0.93 15.11
CA ARG A 91 10.73 0.15 14.56
C ARG A 91 9.41 0.29 15.31
N LEU A 92 8.96 1.52 15.44
CA LEU A 92 7.62 1.83 15.94
C LEU A 92 6.66 1.90 14.75
N LEU A 93 5.59 1.12 14.82
CA LEU A 93 4.42 1.28 13.98
C LEU A 93 3.31 1.90 14.82
N ARG A 94 2.66 2.93 14.29
CA ARG A 94 1.44 3.51 14.85
C ARG A 94 0.31 3.29 13.87
N ALA A 95 -0.90 3.11 14.40
CA ALA A 95 -2.10 3.01 13.60
C ALA A 95 -3.25 3.72 14.31
N SER A 96 -4.15 4.27 13.50
CA SER A 96 -5.34 4.99 13.92
C SER A 96 -6.51 4.50 13.09
N GLY A 97 -7.68 4.36 13.70
CA GLY A 97 -8.83 3.73 13.05
C GLY A 97 -10.17 4.14 13.65
N ARG A 98 -11.22 3.83 12.90
CA ARG A 98 -12.61 4.05 13.32
C ARG A 98 -13.12 2.98 14.28
N THR A 99 -12.52 1.80 14.25
CA THR A 99 -12.86 0.66 15.09
C THR A 99 -11.60 -0.01 15.62
N LEU A 100 -11.76 -0.87 16.64
CA LEU A 100 -10.69 -1.68 17.20
C LEU A 100 -10.03 -2.56 16.13
N GLU A 101 -10.86 -3.20 15.31
CA GLU A 101 -10.46 -4.15 14.26
C GLU A 101 -9.69 -3.46 13.15
N GLY A 102 -10.07 -2.23 12.79
CA GLY A 102 -9.36 -1.44 11.79
C GLY A 102 -7.91 -1.13 12.21
N VAL A 103 -7.70 -0.84 13.49
CA VAL A 103 -6.35 -0.65 14.03
C VAL A 103 -5.59 -1.97 14.08
N GLN A 104 -6.23 -3.05 14.57
CA GLN A 104 -5.61 -4.37 14.62
C GLN A 104 -5.15 -4.84 13.23
N GLY A 105 -5.98 -4.67 12.20
CA GLY A 105 -5.63 -5.05 10.83
C GLY A 105 -4.44 -4.27 10.27
N LEU A 106 -4.33 -2.96 10.55
CA LEU A 106 -3.16 -2.17 10.15
C LEU A 106 -1.88 -2.62 10.86
N LEU A 107 -1.97 -2.94 12.16
CA LEU A 107 -0.83 -3.44 12.93
C LEU A 107 -0.40 -4.83 12.44
N GLU A 108 -1.35 -5.71 12.14
CA GLU A 108 -1.09 -7.04 11.58
C GLU A 108 -0.42 -6.97 10.21
N LEU A 109 -0.90 -6.11 9.31
CA LEU A 109 -0.26 -5.86 8.01
C LEU A 109 1.17 -5.34 8.18
N GLY A 110 1.41 -4.44 9.13
CA GLY A 110 2.76 -3.95 9.42
C GLY A 110 3.69 -5.02 9.99
N LEU A 111 3.17 -5.96 10.79
CA LEU A 111 3.93 -7.13 11.26
C LEU A 111 4.31 -8.07 10.10
N GLN A 112 3.36 -8.37 9.21
CA GLN A 112 3.58 -9.20 8.02
C GLN A 112 4.63 -8.58 7.07
N HIS A 113 4.68 -7.25 6.99
CA HIS A 113 5.62 -6.51 6.15
C HIS A 113 6.70 -5.75 6.94
N SER A 114 7.11 -6.27 8.11
CA SER A 114 7.99 -5.57 9.06
C SER A 114 9.36 -5.14 8.53
N GLN A 115 9.85 -5.79 7.46
CA GLN A 115 11.12 -5.44 6.81
C GLN A 115 10.97 -4.35 5.74
N ASN A 116 9.75 -4.04 5.29
CA ASN A 116 9.48 -3.04 4.27
C ASN A 116 9.39 -1.63 4.90
N LEU A 117 10.54 -0.95 4.98
CA LEU A 117 10.63 0.38 5.61
C LEU A 117 9.75 1.44 4.93
N ALA A 118 9.57 1.38 3.61
CA ALA A 118 8.74 2.33 2.88
C ALA A 118 7.27 2.17 3.28
N PHE A 119 6.78 0.93 3.32
CA PHE A 119 5.43 0.60 3.79
C PHE A 119 5.21 1.09 5.23
N MET A 120 6.17 0.82 6.11
CA MET A 120 6.13 1.26 7.51
C MET A 120 6.09 2.78 7.68
N SER A 121 6.84 3.50 6.85
CA SER A 121 6.81 4.97 6.82
C SER A 121 5.43 5.47 6.44
N MET A 122 4.86 4.95 5.35
CA MET A 122 3.54 5.36 4.86
C MET A 122 2.44 5.09 5.88
N LEU A 123 2.46 3.94 6.57
CA LEU A 123 1.52 3.65 7.65
C LEU A 123 1.62 4.64 8.81
N ASN A 124 2.85 5.01 9.20
CA ASN A 124 3.07 5.98 10.25
C ASN A 124 2.62 7.40 9.88
N ASP A 125 2.71 7.77 8.60
CA ASP A 125 2.29 9.08 8.09
C ASP A 125 0.76 9.24 8.13
N ILE A 126 0.02 8.18 7.79
CA ILE A 126 -1.46 8.20 7.84
C ILE A 126 -2.02 8.05 9.26
N ALA A 127 -1.19 7.69 10.25
CA ALA A 127 -1.61 7.44 11.63
C ALA A 127 -1.81 8.72 12.48
N ALA A 128 -1.70 9.92 11.91
CA ALA A 128 -1.84 11.20 12.62
C ALA A 128 -3.21 11.93 12.58
N PRO A 129 -4.38 11.29 12.38
CA PRO A 129 -5.65 12.00 12.45
C PRO A 129 -6.03 12.33 13.90
N SER A 130 -6.91 13.32 14.05
CA SER A 130 -7.48 13.68 15.36
C SER A 130 -8.24 12.49 15.97
N PRO A 131 -8.11 12.22 17.28
CA PRO A 131 -8.89 11.20 17.98
C PRO A 131 -10.41 11.40 17.87
N ALA A 132 -10.88 12.62 17.59
CA ALA A 132 -12.30 12.88 17.32
C ALA A 132 -12.77 12.20 16.03
N ALA A 133 -11.91 12.14 15.01
CA ALA A 133 -12.18 11.49 13.74
C ALA A 133 -11.85 10.00 13.76
N MET A 134 -10.78 9.58 14.45
CA MET A 134 -10.38 8.18 14.59
C MET A 134 -10.17 7.85 16.07
N PRO A 135 -11.18 7.36 16.79
CA PRO A 135 -11.13 7.22 18.24
C PRO A 135 -10.30 6.03 18.71
N PHE A 136 -9.92 5.10 17.84
CA PHE A 136 -9.06 3.97 18.20
C PHE A 136 -7.65 4.23 17.69
N HIS A 137 -6.68 4.03 18.57
CA HIS A 137 -5.26 4.12 18.23
C HIS A 137 -4.53 2.91 18.80
N GLY A 138 -3.45 2.54 18.14
CA GLY A 138 -2.60 1.46 18.59
C GLY A 138 -1.18 1.63 18.09
N TYR A 139 -0.30 0.82 18.66
CA TYR A 139 1.09 0.75 18.23
C TYR A 139 1.60 -0.69 18.30
N ALA A 140 2.66 -0.95 17.53
CA ALA A 140 3.45 -2.17 17.62
C ALA A 140 4.94 -1.83 17.55
N VAL A 141 5.75 -2.53 18.34
CA VAL A 141 7.23 -2.47 18.23
C VAL A 141 7.71 -3.67 17.42
N LEU A 142 8.19 -3.41 16.21
CA LEU A 142 8.67 -4.40 15.26
C LEU A 142 10.17 -4.64 15.46
N GLY A 143 10.61 -5.90 15.34
CA GLY A 143 12.04 -6.26 15.39
C GLY A 143 12.63 -6.42 16.79
N SER A 144 11.81 -6.45 17.85
CA SER A 144 12.24 -6.76 19.22
C SER A 144 11.79 -8.17 19.65
N GLN A 145 12.59 -8.84 20.49
CA GLN A 145 12.34 -10.20 21.00
C GLN A 145 11.05 -10.35 21.83
N GLY A 146 10.40 -9.24 22.20
CA GLY A 146 9.22 -9.24 23.07
C GLY A 146 7.97 -8.60 22.47
N GLY A 147 7.97 -8.26 21.17
CA GLY A 147 6.83 -7.76 20.40
C GLY A 147 5.69 -7.13 21.20
N SER A 148 5.83 -5.85 21.55
CA SER A 148 4.77 -5.13 22.30
C SER A 148 3.75 -4.59 21.33
N GLN A 149 2.48 -4.94 21.53
CA GLN A 149 1.35 -4.41 20.77
C GLN A 149 0.27 -3.96 21.74
N GLU A 150 -0.26 -2.76 21.52
CA GLU A 150 -1.40 -2.24 22.28
C GLU A 150 -2.38 -1.54 21.35
N VAL A 151 -3.67 -1.67 21.67
CA VAL A 151 -4.75 -0.95 21.00
C VAL A 151 -5.70 -0.43 22.06
N GLN A 152 -6.08 0.84 21.97
CA GLN A 152 -6.98 1.47 22.92
C GLN A 152 -7.87 2.50 22.27
N GLN A 153 -9.00 2.78 22.91
CA GLN A 153 -9.81 3.94 22.59
C GLN A 153 -9.19 5.19 23.24
N VAL A 154 -8.99 6.24 22.45
CA VAL A 154 -8.40 7.50 22.87
C VAL A 154 -9.50 8.52 23.13
N PRO A 155 -9.55 9.14 24.32
CA PRO A 155 -10.50 10.21 24.61
C PRO A 155 -10.32 11.39 23.64
N ALA A 156 -11.44 11.92 23.17
CA ALA A 156 -11.44 13.17 22.42
C ALA A 156 -11.06 14.35 23.33
N GLY A 157 -10.38 15.35 22.77
CA GLY A 157 -10.01 16.58 23.47
C GLY A 157 -8.52 16.89 23.39
N LYS A 158 -8.17 18.14 23.69
CA LYS A 158 -6.77 18.57 23.76
C LYS A 158 -6.16 18.06 25.06
N ARG A 159 -4.98 17.44 24.97
CA ARG A 159 -4.20 16.99 26.12
C ARG A 159 -2.90 17.80 26.18
N PRO A 160 -2.64 18.59 27.24
CA PRO A 160 -1.37 19.28 27.39
C PRO A 160 -0.25 18.27 27.62
N LEU A 161 0.89 18.48 26.95
CA LEU A 161 2.09 17.67 27.10
C LEU A 161 2.98 18.28 28.19
N TRP A 162 3.29 17.51 29.23
CA TRP A 162 4.17 17.93 30.33
C TRP A 162 5.43 17.08 30.34
N PHE A 163 6.60 17.72 30.45
CA PHE A 163 7.87 17.03 30.64
C PHE A 163 8.26 17.08 32.11
N ILE A 164 8.56 15.93 32.71
CA ILE A 164 8.96 15.80 34.11
C ILE A 164 10.39 15.26 34.16
N CYS A 165 11.33 16.07 34.63
CA CYS A 165 12.74 15.72 34.72
C CYS A 165 13.06 15.21 36.13
N SER A 166 13.22 13.89 36.27
CA SER A 166 13.59 13.27 37.53
C SER A 166 14.99 13.71 38.01
N GLY A 167 15.18 13.70 39.32
CA GLY A 167 16.44 14.09 39.95
C GLY A 167 17.40 12.92 40.19
N MET A 168 18.22 13.10 41.22
CA MET A 168 19.23 12.13 41.67
C MET A 168 18.64 10.79 42.11
N GLY A 169 19.39 9.71 41.93
CA GLY A 169 19.00 8.34 42.32
C GLY A 169 18.45 7.49 41.18
N THR A 170 18.35 8.05 39.97
CA THR A 170 17.91 7.36 38.74
C THR A 170 19.07 6.78 37.93
N GLN A 171 20.31 7.06 38.31
CA GLN A 171 21.50 6.58 37.61
C GLN A 171 21.76 5.09 37.84
N TRP A 172 22.18 4.36 36.79
CA TRP A 172 22.61 2.96 36.86
C TRP A 172 23.68 2.68 35.80
N ARG A 173 24.51 1.65 36.04
CA ARG A 173 25.63 1.30 35.14
C ARG A 173 25.10 0.73 33.82
N GLY A 174 25.34 1.44 32.72
CA GLY A 174 24.88 1.06 31.38
C GLY A 174 23.63 1.81 30.89
N MET A 175 23.16 2.83 31.62
CA MET A 175 22.02 3.63 31.16
C MET A 175 22.26 4.24 29.76
N GLY A 176 21.36 3.95 28.82
CA GLY A 176 21.43 4.43 27.44
C GLY A 176 22.32 3.62 26.49
N LEU A 177 22.89 2.50 26.95
CA LEU A 177 23.66 1.54 26.15
C LEU A 177 22.89 0.25 25.89
#